data_AF-A0A2N0NFI3-F1
#
_entry.id   AF-A0A2N0NFI3-F1
#
_cell.length_a   1.000
_cell.length_b   1.000
_cell.length_c   1.000
_cell.angle_alpha   90.00
_cell.angle_beta   90.00
_cell.angle_gamma   90.00
#
_symmetry.space_group_name_H-M   'P 1'
#
loop_
_entity.id
_entity.type
_entity.pdbx_description
1 polymer ?
#
loop_
_entity_poly.entity_id
_entity_poly.type
_entity_poly.pdbx_seq_one_letter_code
_entity_poly.pdbx_strand_id
1 'polypeptide(L)'
;MMSHICYDWAQNVSIPYSPQQVGSIFFKTAYAVHLFGVCKTEGGENRQINFVITEDEFPKGVSKGANTTLNMVYQAIKTFAKDGKKDLHITCDNCIAQNKNNLSLFFWSWLSMLGWYNNITINFMIPGHTKFICDSFFGHIKKTYRNQKVNTVDDIEDIVNNSSKGNEGLRYNGGIGWKWFDFQNFFSKNNFINLPHITKYHHFRFSNLSEDLGKVYCSENSGGVEICHKLLRDDNNFNINEKLDILDVMHISEERKKYLYQKIRQHIEDPYKDVYYL
;
A
#
# COMPACT_ATOMS: atom_id res chain seq x y z
N MET A 1 19.02 -9.48 13.70
CA MET A 1 18.78 -8.02 13.52
C MET A 1 17.40 -7.86 12.91
N MET A 2 16.56 -7.05 13.54
CA MET A 2 15.15 -6.89 13.20
C MET A 2 14.95 -5.73 12.21
N SER A 3 13.98 -5.89 11.31
CA SER A 3 13.46 -4.85 10.44
C SER A 3 12.07 -4.43 10.89
N HIS A 4 11.81 -3.12 10.91
CA HIS A 4 10.48 -2.59 11.23
C HIS A 4 9.96 -1.76 10.07
N ILE A 5 8.74 -2.04 9.64
CA ILE A 5 8.02 -1.25 8.65
C ILE A 5 6.65 -0.84 9.18
N CYS A 6 6.19 0.33 8.76
CA CYS A 6 4.82 0.77 8.88
C CYS A 6 4.29 1.18 7.51
N TYR A 7 2.98 1.11 7.29
CA TYR A 7 2.41 1.58 6.03
C TYR A 7 0.98 2.08 6.17
N ASP A 8 0.62 3.05 5.34
CA ASP A 8 -0.72 3.64 5.33
C ASP A 8 -1.08 4.30 3.99
N TRP A 9 -2.37 4.52 3.79
CA TRP A 9 -2.90 5.36 2.73
C TRP A 9 -2.98 6.82 3.18
N ALA A 10 -2.42 7.72 2.37
CA ALA A 10 -2.65 9.14 2.57
C ALA A 10 -4.04 9.57 2.05
N GLN A 11 -4.44 10.77 2.44
CA GLN A 11 -5.49 11.50 1.74
C GLN A 11 -5.07 11.73 0.28
N ASN A 12 -6.01 11.56 -0.65
CA ASN A 12 -5.74 11.81 -2.06
C ASN A 12 -5.38 13.28 -2.27
N VAL A 13 -4.47 13.53 -3.21
CA VAL A 13 -4.21 14.85 -3.77
C VAL A 13 -4.81 14.91 -5.17
N SER A 14 -4.80 16.07 -5.79
CA SER A 14 -5.44 16.26 -7.09
C SER A 14 -4.62 17.12 -8.03
N ILE A 15 -4.74 16.87 -9.33
CA ILE A 15 -4.19 17.74 -10.36
C ILE A 15 -5.32 18.29 -11.26
N PRO A 16 -5.28 19.58 -11.62
CA PRO A 16 -4.35 20.59 -11.11
C PRO A 16 -4.66 20.99 -9.67
N TYR A 17 -3.67 21.61 -9.03
CA TYR A 17 -3.80 22.32 -7.78
C TYR A 17 -3.05 23.65 -7.81
N SER A 18 -3.60 24.66 -7.14
CA SER A 18 -2.94 25.95 -6.95
C SER A 18 -3.22 26.47 -5.54
N PRO A 19 -2.23 27.02 -4.82
CA PRO A 19 -2.44 27.60 -3.50
C PRO A 19 -3.42 28.77 -3.51
N GLN A 20 -3.52 29.48 -4.64
CA GLN A 20 -4.41 30.62 -4.85
C GLN A 20 -5.74 30.22 -5.49
N GLN A 21 -6.18 28.96 -5.34
CA GLN A 21 -7.38 28.43 -5.99
C GLN A 21 -8.60 29.34 -5.77
N VAL A 22 -9.00 30.04 -6.83
CA VAL A 22 -10.20 30.90 -6.87
C VAL A 22 -11.41 30.00 -7.16
N GLY A 23 -12.52 30.23 -6.46
CA GLY A 23 -13.59 29.27 -6.12
C GLY A 23 -14.28 28.44 -7.22
N SER A 24 -13.97 28.58 -8.50
CA SER A 24 -14.63 27.82 -9.58
C SER A 24 -14.18 26.36 -9.71
N ILE A 25 -13.00 25.99 -9.21
CA ILE A 25 -12.53 24.59 -9.16
C ILE A 25 -12.92 23.89 -7.85
N PHE A 26 -13.24 24.64 -6.79
CA PHE A 26 -13.55 24.10 -5.47
C PHE A 26 -14.76 23.13 -5.47
N PHE A 27 -15.72 23.36 -6.36
CA PHE A 27 -16.91 22.51 -6.53
C PHE A 27 -16.75 21.45 -7.63
N LYS A 28 -15.53 21.25 -8.16
CA LYS A 28 -15.25 20.31 -9.25
C LYS A 28 -14.37 19.16 -8.75
N THR A 29 -14.52 18.01 -9.36
CA THR A 29 -13.70 16.83 -9.06
C THR A 29 -12.50 16.79 -10.00
N ALA A 30 -11.39 17.38 -9.57
CA ALA A 30 -10.10 17.31 -10.27
C ALA A 30 -9.61 15.85 -10.41
N TYR A 31 -8.58 15.63 -11.22
CA TYR A 31 -8.03 14.29 -11.45
C TYR A 31 -7.30 13.82 -10.19
N ALA A 32 -7.71 12.67 -9.65
CA ALA A 32 -7.21 12.21 -8.35
C ALA A 32 -5.88 11.50 -8.49
N VAL A 33 -4.97 11.81 -7.56
CA VAL A 33 -3.70 11.11 -7.37
C VAL A 33 -3.68 10.58 -5.94
N HIS A 34 -3.45 9.28 -5.84
CA HIS A 34 -3.44 8.52 -4.60
C HIS A 34 -2.00 8.30 -4.15
N LEU A 35 -1.79 8.41 -2.84
CA LEU A 35 -0.50 8.18 -2.22
C LEU A 35 -0.63 7.07 -1.17
N PHE A 36 0.29 6.12 -1.22
CA PHE A 36 0.45 5.08 -0.21
C PHE A 36 1.90 5.03 0.24
N GLY A 37 2.14 5.09 1.55
CA GLY A 37 3.48 5.13 2.12
C GLY A 37 3.83 3.80 2.77
N VAL A 38 5.03 3.28 2.50
CA VAL A 38 5.65 2.22 3.30
C VAL A 38 6.95 2.76 3.89
N CYS A 39 6.93 3.00 5.20
CA CYS A 39 8.05 3.53 5.95
C CYS A 39 8.83 2.41 6.64
N LYS A 40 10.12 2.32 6.37
CA LYS A 40 11.08 1.55 7.15
C LYS A 40 11.67 2.43 8.25
N THR A 41 11.67 1.95 9.49
CA THR A 41 12.19 2.70 10.65
C THR A 41 13.31 1.91 11.32
N GLU A 42 14.56 2.28 11.10
CA GLU A 42 15.71 1.52 11.62
C GLU A 42 16.92 2.42 11.89
N GLY A 43 17.71 2.11 12.92
CA GLY A 43 18.99 2.78 13.13
C GLY A 43 18.91 4.29 13.41
N GLY A 44 17.72 4.79 13.80
CA GLY A 44 17.48 6.23 13.97
C GLY A 44 17.14 6.96 12.67
N GLU A 45 17.09 6.25 11.54
CA GLU A 45 16.72 6.80 10.23
C GLU A 45 15.39 6.20 9.76
N ASN A 46 14.54 7.05 9.20
CA ASN A 46 13.26 6.64 8.65
C ASN A 46 13.27 6.92 7.14
N ARG A 47 12.95 5.89 6.35
CA ARG A 47 12.83 5.98 4.89
C ARG A 47 11.46 5.49 4.47
N GLN A 48 10.70 6.34 3.78
CA GLN A 48 9.37 6.05 3.27
C GLN A 48 9.36 6.06 1.75
N ILE A 49 9.00 4.91 1.18
CA ILE A 49 8.64 4.80 -0.23
C ILE A 49 7.16 5.20 -0.34
N ASN A 50 6.87 6.20 -1.16
CA ASN A 50 5.54 6.73 -1.43
C ASN A 50 5.13 6.33 -2.85
N PHE A 51 4.20 5.40 -2.93
CA PHE A 51 3.60 4.96 -4.17
C PHE A 51 2.65 6.04 -4.68
N VAL A 52 2.92 6.56 -5.89
CA VAL A 52 2.12 7.57 -6.57
C VAL A 52 1.30 6.89 -7.67
N ILE A 53 -0.03 6.98 -7.55
CA ILE A 53 -0.98 6.23 -8.39
C ILE A 53 -2.09 7.18 -8.84
N THR A 54 -2.30 7.34 -10.14
CA THR A 54 -3.43 8.11 -10.66
C THR A 54 -4.74 7.31 -10.66
N GLU A 55 -5.88 7.99 -10.79
CA GLU A 55 -7.20 7.34 -10.76
C GLU A 55 -7.44 6.28 -11.86
N ASP A 56 -6.67 6.33 -12.95
CA ASP A 56 -6.67 5.36 -14.05
C ASP A 56 -5.52 4.34 -13.99
N GLU A 57 -4.76 4.29 -12.91
CA GLU A 57 -3.64 3.35 -12.73
C GLU A 57 -3.98 2.17 -11.80
N PHE A 58 -5.24 2.09 -11.33
CA PHE A 58 -5.71 0.96 -10.53
C PHE A 58 -6.12 -0.25 -11.38
N PRO A 59 -5.97 -1.48 -10.83
CA PRO A 59 -6.49 -2.69 -11.47
C PRO A 59 -8.00 -2.64 -11.68
N LYS A 60 -8.47 -3.27 -12.77
CA LYS A 60 -9.91 -3.33 -13.09
C LYS A 60 -10.74 -3.94 -11.96
N GLY A 61 -11.79 -3.23 -11.55
CA GLY A 61 -12.71 -3.69 -10.50
C GLY A 61 -12.12 -3.67 -9.09
N VAL A 62 -10.92 -3.09 -8.90
CA VAL A 62 -10.24 -3.03 -7.61
C VAL A 62 -9.94 -1.58 -7.27
N SER A 63 -10.27 -1.17 -6.04
CA SER A 63 -9.99 0.16 -5.51
C SER A 63 -8.92 0.08 -4.40
N LYS A 64 -8.96 0.97 -3.41
CA LYS A 64 -8.12 0.90 -2.20
C LYS A 64 -8.57 -0.26 -1.30
N GLY A 65 -8.13 -1.48 -1.61
CA GLY A 65 -8.43 -2.69 -0.85
C GLY A 65 -7.17 -3.46 -0.46
N ALA A 66 -7.36 -4.65 0.07
CA ALA A 66 -6.27 -5.51 0.51
C ALA A 66 -5.30 -5.86 -0.62
N ASN A 67 -5.80 -6.27 -1.79
CA ASN A 67 -4.93 -6.69 -2.89
C ASN A 67 -4.01 -5.56 -3.37
N THR A 68 -4.53 -4.35 -3.58
CA THR A 68 -3.72 -3.18 -4.00
C THR A 68 -2.73 -2.77 -2.90
N THR A 69 -3.17 -2.79 -1.64
CA THR A 69 -2.29 -2.48 -0.50
C THR A 69 -1.11 -3.46 -0.42
N LEU A 70 -1.39 -4.76 -0.44
CA LEU A 70 -0.37 -5.81 -0.36
C LEU A 70 0.60 -5.79 -1.54
N ASN A 71 0.17 -5.40 -2.74
CA ASN A 71 1.06 -5.24 -3.89
C ASN A 71 2.14 -4.18 -3.68
N MET A 72 1.76 -3.03 -3.13
CA MET A 72 2.71 -1.96 -2.83
C MET A 72 3.61 -2.35 -1.65
N VAL A 73 3.05 -2.97 -0.61
CA VAL A 73 3.82 -3.52 0.51
C VAL A 73 4.83 -4.56 0.01
N TYR A 74 4.42 -5.46 -0.88
CA TYR A 74 5.27 -6.47 -1.50
C TYR A 74 6.43 -5.82 -2.27
N GLN A 75 6.15 -4.78 -3.06
CA GLN A 75 7.18 -4.06 -3.79
C GLN A 75 8.17 -3.35 -2.85
N ALA A 76 7.69 -2.67 -1.81
CA ALA A 76 8.55 -2.00 -0.83
C ALA A 76 9.42 -3.01 -0.06
N ILE A 77 8.85 -4.15 0.33
CA ILE A 77 9.56 -5.23 1.01
C ILE A 77 10.69 -5.78 0.14
N LYS A 78 10.49 -5.98 -1.17
CA LYS A 78 11.60 -6.41 -2.06
C LYS A 78 12.78 -5.43 -2.03
N THR A 79 12.49 -4.14 -1.93
CA THR A 79 13.54 -3.11 -1.80
C THR A 79 14.22 -3.19 -0.44
N PHE A 80 13.46 -3.30 0.64
CA PHE A 80 13.99 -3.30 2.01
C PHE A 80 14.64 -4.63 2.44
N ALA A 81 14.27 -5.75 1.83
CA ALA A 81 14.81 -7.08 2.10
C ALA A 81 16.25 -7.25 1.58
N LYS A 82 16.71 -6.38 0.68
CA LYS A 82 18.10 -6.36 0.19
C LYS A 82 19.13 -6.21 1.32
N ASP A 83 18.71 -5.66 2.46
CA ASP A 83 19.54 -5.48 3.64
C ASP A 83 19.76 -6.79 4.43
N GLY A 84 19.14 -7.91 4.00
CA GLY A 84 19.41 -9.25 4.51
C GLY A 84 18.81 -9.59 5.87
N LYS A 85 18.04 -8.68 6.48
CA LYS A 85 17.37 -8.92 7.76
C LYS A 85 16.25 -9.95 7.62
N LYS A 86 16.24 -10.93 8.54
CA LYS A 86 15.31 -12.07 8.51
C LYS A 86 14.16 -11.99 9.50
N ASP A 87 14.14 -11.02 10.40
CA ASP A 87 12.99 -10.79 11.29
C ASP A 87 12.30 -9.49 10.88
N LEU A 88 11.01 -9.57 10.53
CA LEU A 88 10.21 -8.43 10.09
C LEU A 88 9.11 -8.13 11.11
N HIS A 89 9.08 -6.90 11.59
CA HIS A 89 8.01 -6.35 12.41
C HIS A 89 7.24 -5.33 11.59
N ILE A 90 5.92 -5.41 11.64
CA ILE A 90 5.00 -4.56 10.90
C ILE A 90 4.07 -3.90 11.89
N THR A 91 3.89 -2.59 11.76
CA THR A 91 2.83 -1.85 12.44
C THR A 91 1.93 -1.17 11.41
N CYS A 92 0.64 -1.49 11.43
CA CYS A 92 -0.33 -0.91 10.49
C CYS A 92 -1.69 -0.67 11.15
N ASP A 93 -2.54 0.09 10.46
CA ASP A 93 -3.87 0.41 10.96
C ASP A 93 -4.79 -0.84 10.99
N ASN A 94 -5.82 -0.77 11.82
CA ASN A 94 -6.78 -1.86 12.00
C ASN A 94 -7.91 -1.82 10.96
N CYS A 95 -7.60 -1.47 9.70
CA CYS A 95 -8.58 -1.41 8.63
C CYS A 95 -8.90 -2.80 8.08
N ILE A 96 -10.14 -3.28 8.28
CA ILE A 96 -10.57 -4.61 7.84
C ILE A 96 -10.47 -4.76 6.31
N ALA A 97 -10.89 -3.73 5.56
CA ALA A 97 -10.94 -3.78 4.10
C ALA A 97 -9.55 -3.82 3.44
N GLN A 98 -8.50 -3.34 4.12
CA GLN A 98 -7.16 -3.16 3.55
C GLN A 98 -6.14 -4.07 4.24
N ASN A 99 -6.06 -4.04 5.57
CA ASN A 99 -4.90 -4.57 6.30
C ASN A 99 -5.24 -5.79 7.15
N LYS A 100 -6.38 -5.80 7.85
CA LYS A 100 -6.76 -6.87 8.77
C LYS A 100 -7.85 -7.77 8.18
N ASN A 101 -7.43 -8.61 7.25
CA ASN A 101 -8.27 -9.60 6.58
C ASN A 101 -7.47 -10.88 6.30
N ASN A 102 -8.18 -11.95 5.92
CA ASN A 102 -7.56 -13.24 5.63
C ASN A 102 -6.56 -13.18 4.47
N LEU A 103 -6.82 -12.36 3.44
CA LEU A 103 -5.89 -12.19 2.32
C LEU A 103 -4.51 -11.72 2.82
N SER A 104 -4.50 -10.77 3.75
CA SER A 104 -3.27 -10.28 4.36
C SER A 104 -2.57 -11.37 5.16
N LEU A 105 -3.28 -12.13 6.00
CA LEU A 105 -2.67 -13.25 6.74
C LEU A 105 -2.06 -14.31 5.81
N PHE A 106 -2.73 -14.62 4.70
CA PHE A 106 -2.22 -15.56 3.69
C PHE A 106 -0.97 -15.04 3.02
N PHE A 107 -0.95 -13.75 2.66
CA PHE A 107 0.23 -13.09 2.10
C PHE A 107 1.43 -13.16 3.04
N TRP A 108 1.26 -12.86 4.33
CA TRP A 108 2.36 -12.91 5.30
C TRP A 108 2.84 -14.33 5.58
N SER A 109 1.91 -15.29 5.69
CA SER A 109 2.25 -16.71 5.76
C SER A 109 3.05 -17.15 4.54
N TRP A 110 2.67 -16.72 3.34
CA TRP A 110 3.36 -17.06 2.10
C TRP A 110 4.78 -16.48 2.04
N LEU A 111 5.00 -15.24 2.46
CA LEU A 111 6.36 -14.67 2.55
C LEU A 111 7.25 -15.45 3.54
N SER A 112 6.68 -15.92 4.65
CA SER A 112 7.38 -16.80 5.59
C SER A 112 7.75 -18.12 4.93
N MET A 113 6.81 -18.76 4.23
CA MET A 113 7.02 -20.02 3.50
C MET A 113 8.05 -19.91 2.36
N LEU A 114 8.17 -18.74 1.73
CA LEU A 114 9.23 -18.44 0.75
C LEU A 114 10.61 -18.27 1.39
N GLY A 115 10.70 -18.24 2.72
CA GLY A 115 11.96 -18.00 3.45
C GLY A 115 12.52 -16.59 3.27
N TRP A 116 11.68 -15.63 2.86
CA TRP A 116 12.10 -14.23 2.79
C TRP A 116 12.47 -13.72 4.17
N TYR A 117 11.65 -14.11 5.17
CA TYR A 117 11.84 -13.84 6.58
C TYR A 117 11.74 -15.14 7.38
N ASN A 118 12.51 -15.23 8.46
CA ASN A 118 12.42 -16.30 9.45
C ASN A 118 11.23 -16.07 10.39
N ASN A 119 11.00 -14.81 10.78
CA ASN A 119 9.90 -14.40 11.64
C ASN A 119 9.22 -13.16 11.08
N ILE A 120 7.90 -13.15 11.06
CA ILE A 120 7.09 -11.98 10.71
C ILE A 120 6.11 -11.72 11.84
N THR A 121 6.16 -10.52 12.42
CA THR A 121 5.24 -10.07 13.47
C THR A 121 4.45 -8.87 12.95
N ILE A 122 3.14 -8.91 13.06
CA ILE A 122 2.23 -7.84 12.63
C ILE A 122 1.44 -7.38 13.84
N ASN A 123 1.50 -6.08 14.08
CA ASN A 123 0.80 -5.42 15.18
C ASN A 123 -0.18 -4.41 14.59
N PHE A 124 -1.47 -4.67 14.81
CA PHE A 124 -2.54 -3.77 14.41
C PHE A 124 -2.81 -2.74 15.50
N MET A 125 -2.70 -1.47 15.14
CA MET A 125 -2.93 -0.38 16.08
C MET A 125 -4.36 -0.37 16.62
N ILE A 126 -4.51 0.03 17.88
CA ILE A 126 -5.83 0.16 18.50
C ILE A 126 -6.57 1.35 17.85
N PRO A 127 -7.86 1.22 17.48
CA PRO A 127 -8.65 2.32 16.96
C PRO A 127 -8.58 3.56 17.87
N GLY A 128 -8.39 4.74 17.27
CA GLY A 128 -8.21 6.01 18.00
C GLY A 128 -6.76 6.40 18.29
N HIS A 129 -5.80 5.47 18.18
CA HIS A 129 -4.36 5.72 18.32
C HIS A 129 -3.61 5.46 16.99
N THR A 130 -4.20 5.91 15.88
CA THR A 130 -3.75 5.55 14.52
C THR A 130 -2.75 6.53 13.92
N LYS A 131 -2.19 7.46 14.69
CA LYS A 131 -1.15 8.37 14.18
C LYS A 131 0.22 7.76 14.35
N PHE A 132 0.95 7.57 13.25
CA PHE A 132 2.28 7.00 13.26
C PHE A 132 3.19 7.64 12.21
N ILE A 133 4.40 7.09 12.06
CA ILE A 133 5.47 7.73 11.29
C ILE A 133 5.06 8.08 9.85
N CYS A 134 4.19 7.28 9.22
CA CYS A 134 3.70 7.56 7.87
C CYS A 134 2.96 8.89 7.76
N ASP A 135 2.13 9.23 8.76
CA ASP A 135 1.44 10.51 8.81
C ASP A 135 2.38 11.70 8.85
N SER A 136 3.53 11.56 9.51
CA SER A 136 4.55 12.62 9.56
C SER A 136 5.10 12.88 8.16
N PHE A 137 5.46 11.83 7.43
CA PHE A 137 5.94 11.93 6.06
C PHE A 137 4.88 12.47 5.09
N PHE A 138 3.63 12.04 5.22
CA PHE A 138 2.53 12.62 4.46
C PHE A 138 2.28 14.09 4.83
N GLY A 139 2.48 14.46 6.10
CA GLY A 139 2.43 15.84 6.56
C GLY A 139 3.44 16.74 5.85
N HIS A 140 4.67 16.25 5.66
CA HIS A 140 5.70 16.93 4.86
C HIS A 140 5.27 17.09 3.40
N ILE A 141 4.81 16.00 2.76
CA ILE A 141 4.30 16.04 1.37
C ILE A 141 3.17 17.05 1.23
N LYS A 142 2.19 17.00 2.14
CA LYS A 142 1.03 17.89 2.15
C LYS A 142 1.43 19.36 2.36
N LYS A 143 2.43 19.63 3.19
CA LYS A 143 2.96 20.98 3.39
C LYS A 143 3.60 21.50 2.11
N THR A 144 4.41 20.70 1.43
CA THR A 144 5.04 21.10 0.16
C THR A 144 3.98 21.31 -0.93
N TYR A 145 3.08 20.33 -1.11
CA TYR A 145 1.97 20.38 -2.07
C TYR A 145 1.12 21.65 -1.94
N ARG A 146 0.73 22.03 -0.71
CA ARG A 146 -0.12 23.21 -0.45
C ARG A 146 0.54 24.55 -0.79
N ASN A 147 1.87 24.58 -0.93
CA ASN A 147 2.63 25.79 -1.21
C ASN A 147 3.11 25.87 -2.66
N GLN A 148 2.75 24.91 -3.52
CA GLN A 148 3.20 24.83 -4.90
C GLN A 148 2.00 24.71 -5.85
N LYS A 149 2.18 25.22 -7.07
CA LYS A 149 1.28 24.89 -8.18
C LYS A 149 1.62 23.49 -8.69
N VAL A 150 0.59 22.72 -9.01
CA VAL A 150 0.71 21.34 -9.47
C VAL A 150 -0.14 21.20 -10.71
N ASN A 151 0.49 20.90 -11.83
CA ASN A 151 -0.18 20.69 -13.11
C ASN A 151 -0.15 19.22 -13.53
N THR A 152 0.87 18.47 -13.06
CA THR A 152 1.18 17.12 -13.52
C THR A 152 1.42 16.14 -12.36
N VAL A 153 1.40 14.85 -12.68
CA VAL A 153 1.82 13.76 -11.79
C VAL A 153 3.33 13.81 -11.54
N ASP A 154 4.11 14.32 -12.51
CA ASP A 154 5.55 14.55 -12.34
C ASP A 154 5.78 15.58 -11.21
N ASP A 155 4.99 16.67 -11.19
CA ASP A 155 5.02 17.64 -10.09
C ASP A 155 4.73 16.98 -8.73
N ILE A 156 3.81 15.99 -8.68
CA ILE A 156 3.51 15.25 -7.44
C ILE A 156 4.70 14.40 -7.01
N GLU A 157 5.35 13.70 -7.93
CA GLU A 157 6.55 12.91 -7.65
C GLU A 157 7.69 13.81 -7.14
N ASP A 158 7.91 14.96 -7.78
CA ASP A 158 8.87 15.96 -7.35
C ASP A 158 8.54 16.51 -5.96
N ILE A 159 7.27 16.80 -5.68
CA ILE A 159 6.81 17.21 -4.35
C ILE A 159 7.14 16.14 -3.32
N VAL A 160 6.90 14.87 -3.62
CA VAL A 160 7.19 13.76 -2.73
C VAL A 160 8.69 13.70 -2.44
N ASN A 161 9.53 13.67 -3.48
CA ASN A 161 10.99 13.57 -3.35
C ASN A 161 11.60 14.77 -2.61
N ASN A 162 11.06 15.98 -2.81
CA ASN A 162 11.57 17.20 -2.20
C ASN A 162 10.95 17.52 -0.83
N SER A 163 9.94 16.77 -0.39
CA SER A 163 9.23 17.05 0.87
C SER A 163 10.06 16.75 2.12
N SER A 164 10.92 15.73 2.08
CA SER A 164 11.86 15.40 3.15
C SER A 164 12.94 14.44 2.64
N LYS A 165 14.12 14.41 3.29
CA LYS A 165 15.21 13.47 2.94
C LYS A 165 14.83 11.99 3.03
N GLY A 166 13.83 11.67 3.86
CA GLY A 166 13.37 10.30 4.06
C GLY A 166 12.26 9.88 3.09
N ASN A 167 11.72 10.79 2.26
CA ASN A 167 10.68 10.45 1.29
C ASN A 167 11.29 10.13 -0.07
N GLU A 168 10.79 9.06 -0.67
CA GLU A 168 11.11 8.64 -2.03
C GLU A 168 9.80 8.37 -2.77
N GLY A 169 9.60 9.00 -3.92
CA GLY A 169 8.47 8.75 -4.81
C GLY A 169 8.71 7.52 -5.67
N LEU A 170 7.67 6.69 -5.82
CA LEU A 170 7.64 5.59 -6.78
C LEU A 170 6.34 5.64 -7.55
N ARG A 171 6.39 6.05 -8.81
CA ARG A 171 5.22 6.06 -9.70
C ARG A 171 4.90 4.69 -10.27
N TYR A 172 3.61 4.45 -10.51
CA TYR A 172 3.18 3.26 -11.24
C TYR A 172 3.69 3.30 -12.69
N ASN A 173 3.43 4.41 -13.39
CA ASN A 173 3.96 4.73 -14.71
C ASN A 173 3.77 3.59 -15.73
N GLY A 174 2.51 3.23 -16.00
CA GLY A 174 2.19 2.11 -16.92
C GLY A 174 2.73 0.76 -16.46
N GLY A 175 2.99 0.60 -15.16
CA GLY A 175 3.54 -0.59 -14.55
C GLY A 175 5.06 -0.72 -14.68
N ILE A 176 5.79 0.36 -14.95
CA ILE A 176 7.25 0.39 -14.87
C ILE A 176 7.72 0.30 -13.41
N GLY A 177 7.05 1.01 -12.50
CA GLY A 177 7.44 1.01 -11.08
C GLY A 177 7.14 -0.32 -10.37
N TRP A 178 5.95 -0.88 -10.59
CA TRP A 178 5.59 -2.22 -10.12
C TRP A 178 4.48 -2.83 -10.98
N LYS A 179 4.20 -4.12 -10.75
CA LYS A 179 3.08 -4.84 -11.36
C LYS A 179 2.01 -5.10 -10.32
N TRP A 180 0.75 -5.02 -10.73
CA TRP A 180 -0.38 -5.43 -9.93
C TRP A 180 -0.57 -6.94 -10.06
N PHE A 181 -0.37 -7.69 -8.98
CA PHE A 181 -0.61 -9.13 -8.93
C PHE A 181 -1.98 -9.44 -8.35
N ASP A 182 -2.61 -10.51 -8.83
CA ASP A 182 -3.87 -11.02 -8.28
C ASP A 182 -3.61 -11.96 -7.09
N PHE A 183 -3.26 -11.39 -5.93
CA PHE A 183 -3.10 -12.20 -4.71
C PHE A 183 -4.42 -12.85 -4.29
N GLN A 184 -5.56 -12.21 -4.59
CA GLN A 184 -6.86 -12.75 -4.27
C GLN A 184 -7.07 -14.08 -4.99
N ASN A 185 -6.82 -14.15 -6.30
CA ASN A 185 -6.89 -15.40 -7.06
C ASN A 185 -5.77 -16.38 -6.68
N PHE A 186 -4.56 -15.88 -6.42
CA PHE A 186 -3.44 -16.73 -6.02
C PHE A 186 -3.74 -17.52 -4.73
N PHE A 187 -4.38 -16.88 -3.75
CA PHE A 187 -4.74 -17.52 -2.49
C PHE A 187 -6.16 -18.14 -2.46
N SER A 188 -6.99 -17.93 -3.49
CA SER A 188 -8.38 -18.43 -3.53
C SER A 188 -8.53 -19.93 -3.81
N LYS A 189 -7.45 -20.63 -4.20
CA LYS A 189 -7.46 -22.02 -4.69
C LYS A 189 -7.75 -23.10 -3.63
N ASN A 190 -8.58 -22.80 -2.62
CA ASN A 190 -8.92 -23.66 -1.49
C ASN A 190 -7.73 -24.14 -0.64
N ASN A 191 -6.52 -23.66 -0.88
CA ASN A 191 -5.31 -24.07 -0.15
C ASN A 191 -5.25 -23.50 1.27
N PHE A 192 -5.92 -22.37 1.49
CA PHE A 192 -5.92 -21.66 2.75
C PHE A 192 -7.25 -21.78 3.51
N ILE A 193 -7.17 -21.67 4.82
CA ILE A 193 -8.26 -21.69 5.78
C ILE A 193 -8.35 -20.29 6.41
N ASN A 194 -9.52 -19.68 6.32
CA ASN A 194 -9.78 -18.39 6.95
C ASN A 194 -9.66 -18.49 8.48
N LEU A 195 -9.00 -17.52 9.08
CA LEU A 195 -9.02 -17.34 10.53
C LEU A 195 -10.38 -16.75 10.95
N PRO A 196 -11.19 -17.46 11.77
CA PRO A 196 -12.44 -16.93 12.27
C PRO A 196 -12.18 -15.81 13.29
N HIS A 197 -13.12 -14.86 13.37
CA HIS A 197 -13.08 -13.76 14.35
C HIS A 197 -11.75 -12.98 14.38
N ILE A 198 -11.08 -12.85 13.23
CA ILE A 198 -9.80 -12.13 13.07
C ILE A 198 -9.77 -10.77 13.78
N THR A 199 -10.91 -10.06 13.79
CA THR A 199 -11.06 -8.73 14.38
C THR A 199 -10.72 -8.67 15.87
N LYS A 200 -10.82 -9.79 16.62
CA LYS A 200 -10.47 -9.87 18.05
C LYS A 200 -8.98 -9.75 18.34
N TYR A 201 -8.14 -10.21 17.42
CA TYR A 201 -6.69 -10.30 17.63
C TYR A 201 -5.98 -9.02 17.18
N HIS A 202 -4.98 -8.57 17.92
CA HIS A 202 -4.18 -7.39 17.55
C HIS A 202 -2.76 -7.74 17.11
N HIS A 203 -2.28 -8.90 17.53
CA HIS A 203 -0.92 -9.36 17.30
C HIS A 203 -0.94 -10.67 16.54
N PHE A 204 -0.17 -10.75 15.47
CA PHE A 204 -0.05 -11.93 14.63
C PHE A 204 1.43 -12.24 14.39
N ARG A 205 1.80 -13.50 14.54
CA ARG A 205 3.17 -13.96 14.32
C ARG A 205 3.18 -15.16 13.37
N PHE A 206 4.14 -15.13 12.45
CA PHE A 206 4.44 -16.18 11.48
C PHE A 206 5.92 -16.55 11.61
N SER A 207 6.22 -17.82 11.31
CA SER A 207 7.55 -18.39 11.43
C SER A 207 7.83 -19.29 10.24
N ASN A 208 9.09 -19.33 9.80
CA ASN A 208 9.57 -20.21 8.73
C ASN A 208 10.14 -21.53 9.29
N LEU A 209 9.98 -21.80 10.58
CA LEU A 209 10.31 -23.11 11.14
C LEU A 209 9.37 -24.17 10.54
N SER A 210 9.90 -25.35 10.23
CA SER A 210 9.15 -26.41 9.53
C SER A 210 7.86 -26.80 10.24
N GLU A 211 7.84 -26.77 11.58
CA GLU A 211 6.66 -27.05 12.39
C GLU A 211 5.62 -25.92 12.41
N ASP A 212 6.00 -24.70 12.02
CA ASP A 212 5.17 -23.50 12.03
C ASP A 212 4.65 -23.11 10.64
N LEU A 213 5.15 -23.74 9.58
CA LEU A 213 4.77 -23.40 8.21
C LEU A 213 3.26 -23.50 8.01
N GLY A 214 2.69 -22.42 7.45
CA GLY A 214 1.25 -22.35 7.22
C GLY A 214 0.42 -22.18 8.49
N LYS A 215 1.02 -21.80 9.61
CA LYS A 215 0.32 -21.44 10.86
C LYS A 215 0.46 -19.94 11.14
N VAL A 216 -0.48 -19.42 11.93
CA VAL A 216 -0.43 -18.10 12.51
C VAL A 216 -0.65 -18.19 14.01
N TYR A 217 0.15 -17.45 14.76
CA TYR A 217 0.00 -17.29 16.20
C TYR A 217 -0.64 -15.94 16.46
N CYS A 218 -1.78 -15.93 17.14
CA CYS A 218 -2.60 -14.75 17.34
C CYS A 218 -2.69 -14.39 18.83
N SER A 219 -2.68 -13.11 19.18
CA SER A 219 -3.03 -12.66 20.54
C SER A 219 -3.91 -11.42 20.53
N GLU A 220 -4.82 -11.33 21.50
CA GLU A 220 -5.70 -10.17 21.72
C GLU A 220 -4.95 -9.01 22.37
N ASN A 221 -3.96 -9.31 23.23
CA ASN A 221 -3.23 -8.34 24.02
C ASN A 221 -1.73 -8.43 23.75
N SER A 222 -1.02 -7.31 23.89
CA SER A 222 0.43 -7.29 23.78
C SER A 222 1.07 -8.15 24.89
N GLY A 223 1.95 -9.08 24.51
CA GLY A 223 2.55 -10.05 25.44
C GLY A 223 1.55 -11.05 26.03
N GLY A 224 0.33 -11.13 25.49
CA GLY A 224 -0.69 -12.08 25.91
C GLY A 224 -0.38 -13.51 25.45
N VAL A 225 -1.23 -14.45 25.86
CA VAL A 225 -1.15 -15.84 25.39
C VAL A 225 -1.40 -15.87 23.88
N GLU A 226 -0.53 -16.57 23.15
CA GLU A 226 -0.69 -16.80 21.72
C GLU A 226 -1.56 -18.04 21.49
N ILE A 227 -2.54 -17.92 20.59
CA ILE A 227 -3.36 -19.02 20.12
C ILE A 227 -2.89 -19.36 18.71
N CYS A 228 -2.48 -20.62 18.52
CA CYS A 228 -2.06 -21.12 17.22
C CYS A 228 -3.28 -21.51 16.37
N HIS A 229 -3.33 -20.98 15.15
CA HIS A 229 -4.30 -21.37 14.13
C HIS A 229 -3.59 -21.82 12.86
N LYS A 230 -4.13 -22.86 12.25
CA LYS A 230 -3.65 -23.33 10.96
C LYS A 230 -4.30 -22.52 9.84
N LEU A 231 -3.48 -21.99 8.93
CA LEU A 231 -3.92 -21.29 7.72
C LEU A 231 -3.78 -22.17 6.48
N LEU A 232 -2.82 -23.09 6.44
CA LEU A 232 -2.59 -23.97 5.28
C LEU A 232 -3.23 -25.34 5.49
N ARG A 233 -3.98 -25.86 4.50
CA ARG A 233 -4.55 -27.22 4.58
C ARG A 233 -3.46 -28.31 4.54
N ASP A 234 -3.68 -29.45 5.22
CA ASP A 234 -2.73 -30.57 5.27
C ASP A 234 -2.53 -31.23 3.90
N ASP A 235 -3.63 -31.46 3.19
CA ASP A 235 -3.63 -32.18 1.91
C ASP A 235 -3.37 -31.26 0.71
N ASN A 236 -2.48 -30.28 0.86
CA ASN A 236 -2.31 -29.24 -0.14
C ASN A 236 -1.02 -29.39 -0.96
N ASN A 237 -1.16 -29.13 -2.26
CA ASN A 237 -0.05 -29.01 -3.22
C ASN A 237 0.18 -27.52 -3.55
N PHE A 238 0.06 -26.64 -2.55
CA PHE A 238 0.22 -25.21 -2.79
C PHE A 238 1.65 -24.92 -3.25
N ASN A 239 1.78 -24.60 -4.53
CA ASN A 239 3.06 -24.24 -5.09
C ASN A 239 3.42 -22.81 -4.67
N ILE A 240 4.25 -22.69 -3.64
CA ILE A 240 4.72 -21.40 -3.12
C ILE A 240 5.42 -20.55 -4.19
N ASN A 241 6.00 -21.20 -5.21
CA ASN A 241 6.72 -20.56 -6.32
C ASN A 241 5.86 -20.43 -7.58
N GLU A 242 4.54 -20.61 -7.48
CA GLU A 242 3.66 -20.42 -8.62
C GLU A 242 3.78 -18.98 -9.15
N LYS A 243 3.74 -18.87 -10.48
CA LYS A 243 3.78 -17.58 -11.15
C LYS A 243 2.52 -16.78 -10.80
N LEU A 244 2.72 -15.56 -10.31
CA LEU A 244 1.63 -14.65 -10.01
C LEU A 244 1.02 -14.08 -11.29
N ASP A 245 -0.31 -14.12 -11.38
CA ASP A 245 -1.06 -13.48 -12.45
C ASP A 245 -1.00 -11.96 -12.30
N ILE A 246 -0.82 -11.26 -13.43
CA ILE A 246 -0.77 -9.80 -13.48
C ILE A 246 -2.16 -9.28 -13.85
N LEU A 247 -2.64 -8.31 -13.09
CA LEU A 247 -3.89 -7.62 -13.35
C LEU A 247 -3.68 -6.47 -14.33
N ASP A 248 -4.58 -6.38 -15.30
CA ASP A 248 -4.68 -5.23 -16.17
C ASP A 248 -5.25 -4.03 -15.43
N VAL A 249 -4.72 -2.86 -15.78
CA VAL A 249 -5.16 -1.57 -15.29
C VAL A 249 -6.40 -1.12 -16.05
N MET A 250 -7.31 -0.45 -15.34
CA MET A 250 -8.50 0.13 -15.94
C MET A 250 -8.29 1.60 -16.23
N HIS A 251 -8.33 1.94 -17.52
CA HIS A 251 -8.34 3.32 -17.96
C HIS A 251 -9.60 4.06 -17.48
N ILE A 252 -9.49 5.38 -17.29
CA ILE A 252 -10.65 6.24 -17.00
C ILE A 252 -11.72 6.12 -18.08
N SER A 253 -12.99 6.19 -17.66
CA SER A 253 -14.13 6.14 -18.57
C SER A 253 -14.14 7.35 -19.51
N GLU A 254 -14.73 7.19 -20.69
CA GLU A 254 -14.90 8.29 -21.66
C GLU A 254 -15.72 9.46 -21.08
N GLU A 255 -16.68 9.17 -20.20
CA GLU A 255 -17.42 10.20 -19.46
C GLU A 255 -16.51 11.00 -18.52
N ARG A 256 -15.59 10.31 -17.82
CA ARG A 256 -14.63 10.95 -16.92
C ARG A 256 -13.61 11.77 -17.71
N LYS A 257 -13.07 11.25 -18.82
CA LYS A 257 -12.20 12.00 -19.75
C LYS A 257 -12.88 13.29 -20.24
N LYS A 258 -14.13 13.18 -20.72
CA LYS A 258 -14.91 14.32 -21.18
C LYS A 258 -15.15 15.34 -20.06
N TYR A 259 -15.46 14.89 -18.85
CA TYR A 259 -15.61 15.78 -17.70
C TYR A 259 -14.31 16.54 -17.41
N LEU A 260 -13.19 15.83 -17.33
CA LEU A 260 -11.87 16.40 -17.09
C LEU A 260 -11.54 17.45 -18.16
N TYR A 261 -11.73 17.11 -19.44
CA TYR A 261 -11.48 18.03 -20.56
C TYR A 261 -12.36 19.28 -20.50
N GLN A 262 -13.65 19.15 -20.21
CA GLN A 262 -14.57 20.27 -20.23
C GLN A 262 -14.53 21.14 -18.97
N LYS A 263 -14.27 20.53 -17.80
CA LYS A 263 -14.45 21.19 -16.50
C LYS A 263 -13.13 21.54 -15.83
N ILE A 264 -12.09 20.72 -16.02
CA ILE A 264 -10.83 20.84 -15.28
C ILE A 264 -9.72 21.46 -16.15
N ARG A 265 -9.61 21.08 -17.43
CA ARG A 265 -8.55 21.53 -18.36
C ARG A 265 -8.27 23.04 -18.35
N GLN A 266 -9.31 23.86 -18.27
CA GLN A 266 -9.18 25.33 -18.25
C GLN A 266 -8.37 25.88 -17.06
N HIS A 267 -8.19 25.07 -16.02
CA HIS A 267 -7.48 25.41 -14.79
C HIS A 267 -6.02 24.93 -14.79
N ILE A 268 -5.58 24.27 -15.86
CA ILE A 268 -4.18 23.88 -16.06
C ILE A 268 -3.46 24.96 -16.85
N GLU A 269 -2.22 25.23 -16.48
CA GLU A 269 -1.35 26.16 -17.19
C GLU A 269 -0.81 25.55 -18.49
N ASP A 270 -0.66 26.35 -19.54
CA ASP A 270 0.09 25.93 -20.72
C ASP A 270 1.56 25.71 -20.31
N PRO A 271 2.24 24.63 -20.73
CA PRO A 271 1.92 23.68 -21.81
C PRO A 271 1.16 22.40 -21.38
N TYR A 272 0.73 22.27 -20.13
CA TYR A 272 0.31 20.98 -19.55
C TYR A 272 -1.17 20.60 -19.81
N LYS A 273 -1.93 21.47 -20.49
CA LYS A 273 -3.39 21.35 -20.63
C LYS A 273 -3.87 20.05 -21.28
N ASP A 274 -3.03 19.36 -22.04
CA ASP A 274 -3.44 18.18 -22.82
C ASP A 274 -2.81 16.87 -22.34
N VAL A 275 -2.02 16.89 -21.27
CA VAL A 275 -1.28 15.72 -20.77
C VAL A 275 -2.21 14.60 -20.26
N TYR A 276 -3.35 14.96 -19.67
CA TYR A 276 -4.26 14.00 -19.01
C TYR A 276 -5.65 13.91 -19.65
N TYR A 277 -5.83 14.51 -20.83
CA TYR A 277 -7.16 14.79 -21.39
C TYR A 277 -7.39 14.25 -22.80
N LEU A 278 -6.41 13.53 -23.35
CA LEU A 278 -6.45 12.81 -24.62
C LEU A 278 -6.43 11.30 -24.34
#